data_AF-A0A6A8G2U6-F1
#
_entry.id   AF-A0A6A8G2U6-F1
#
_cell.length_a   1.000
_cell.length_b   1.000
_cell.length_c   1.000
_cell.angle_alpha   90.00
_cell.angle_beta   90.00
_cell.angle_gamma   90.00
#
_symmetry.space_group_name_H-M   'P 1'
#
loop_
_entity.id
_entity.type
_entity.pdbx_description
1 polymer ?
#
loop_
_entity_poly.entity_id
_entity_poly.type
_entity_poly.pdbx_seq_one_letter_code
_entity_poly.pdbx_strand_id
1 'polypeptide(L)'
;MDPLQLSLDPQQLGLEFGSGAVIGGIIGFAAKKVAKLIAVIVGLELAVFKFLESRGILSVDWERLTGGLVKATENAATGAPPDWISSILSTLSISAGFSGGFLVGFKKG
;
A
#
# COMPACT_ATOMS: atom_id res chain seq x y z
N MET A 1 29.13 3.94 -31.87
CA MET A 1 27.89 4.70 -31.61
C MET A 1 26.92 3.63 -31.15
N ASP A 2 27.03 3.12 -29.92
CA ASP A 2 26.27 1.91 -29.57
C ASP A 2 25.80 1.94 -28.11
N PRO A 3 24.61 2.48 -27.84
CA PRO A 3 24.03 2.39 -26.50
C PRO A 3 22.65 1.67 -26.42
N LEU A 4 22.15 0.97 -27.45
CA LEU A 4 20.76 0.45 -27.44
C LEU A 4 20.55 -1.00 -27.93
N GLN A 5 21.46 -1.92 -27.60
CA GLN A 5 21.17 -3.36 -27.70
C GLN A 5 21.53 -4.04 -26.38
N LEU A 6 20.78 -3.66 -25.34
CA LEU A 6 20.68 -4.40 -24.10
C LEU A 6 20.04 -5.74 -24.46
N SER A 7 20.85 -6.79 -24.49
CA SER A 7 20.42 -8.18 -24.65
C SER A 7 19.47 -8.54 -23.50
N LEU A 8 18.18 -8.23 -23.67
CA LEU A 8 17.11 -8.70 -22.80
C LEU A 8 16.87 -10.17 -23.13
N ASP A 9 17.69 -11.05 -22.55
CA ASP A 9 17.47 -12.49 -22.63
C ASP A 9 16.17 -12.80 -21.84
N PRO A 10 15.11 -13.31 -22.48
CA PRO A 10 13.84 -13.60 -21.81
C PRO A 10 13.99 -14.54 -20.61
N GLN A 11 15.07 -15.33 -20.56
CA GLN A 11 15.42 -16.16 -19.41
C GLN A 11 15.92 -15.34 -18.21
N GLN A 12 16.80 -14.35 -18.42
CA GLN A 12 17.23 -13.45 -17.35
C GLN A 12 16.08 -12.58 -16.86
N LEU A 13 15.27 -12.06 -17.79
CA LEU A 13 14.09 -11.29 -17.46
C LEU A 13 13.09 -12.10 -16.62
N GLY A 14 12.84 -13.36 -17.01
CA GLY A 14 11.97 -14.28 -16.27
C GLY A 14 12.50 -14.61 -14.87
N LEU A 15 13.82 -14.70 -14.70
CA LEU A 15 14.45 -14.96 -13.41
C LEU A 15 14.40 -13.74 -12.47
N GLU A 16 14.68 -12.55 -12.98
CA GLU A 16 14.57 -11.29 -12.23
C GLU A 16 13.11 -10.97 -11.84
N PHE A 17 12.17 -11.15 -12.77
CA PHE A 17 10.75 -10.99 -12.45
C PHE A 17 10.22 -12.09 -11.53
N GLY A 18 10.65 -13.34 -11.72
CA GLY A 18 10.21 -14.48 -10.90
C GLY A 18 10.68 -14.37 -9.45
N SER A 19 11.95 -14.02 -9.25
CA SER A 19 12.51 -13.78 -7.91
C SER A 19 11.83 -12.59 -7.21
N GLY A 20 11.62 -11.49 -7.94
CA GLY A 20 10.84 -10.34 -7.46
C GLY A 20 9.42 -10.73 -7.06
N ALA A 21 8.74 -11.57 -7.84
CA ALA A 21 7.38 -12.03 -7.56
C ALA A 21 7.29 -12.92 -6.31
N VAL A 22 8.27 -13.78 -6.06
CA VAL A 22 8.29 -14.60 -4.83
C VAL A 22 8.45 -13.71 -3.59
N ILE A 23 9.41 -12.79 -3.63
CA ILE A 23 9.64 -11.85 -2.51
C ILE A 23 8.40 -10.97 -2.32
N GLY A 24 7.88 -10.39 -3.40
CA GLY A 24 6.64 -9.62 -3.40
C GLY A 24 5.50 -10.42 -2.76
N GLY A 25 5.32 -11.68 -3.12
CA GLY A 25 4.30 -12.56 -2.56
C GLY A 25 4.40 -12.77 -1.05
N ILE A 26 5.61 -13.01 -0.53
CA ILE A 26 5.82 -13.17 0.91
C ILE A 26 5.52 -11.87 1.65
N ILE A 27 6.04 -10.74 1.14
CA ILE A 27 5.82 -9.42 1.72
C ILE A 27 4.34 -9.04 1.67
N GLY A 28 3.66 -9.26 0.54
CA GLY A 28 2.23 -9.00 0.38
C GLY A 28 1.38 -9.80 1.36
N PHE A 29 1.72 -11.08 1.58
CA PHE A 29 1.03 -11.92 2.56
C PHE A 29 1.18 -11.37 3.99
N ALA A 30 2.40 -11.00 4.38
CA ALA A 30 2.67 -10.39 5.69
C ALA A 30 1.96 -9.04 5.84
N ALA A 31 2.02 -8.19 4.80
CA ALA A 31 1.36 -6.89 4.77
C ALA A 31 -0.14 -6.99 5.04
N LYS A 32 -0.84 -8.02 4.54
CA LYS A 32 -2.27 -8.22 4.85
C LYS A 32 -2.53 -8.54 6.32
N LYS A 33 -1.67 -9.31 6.99
CA LYS A 33 -1.81 -9.58 8.42
C LYS A 33 -1.63 -8.31 9.24
N VAL A 34 -0.63 -7.51 8.89
CA VAL A 34 -0.38 -6.21 9.52
C VAL A 34 -1.55 -5.26 9.27
N ALA A 35 -2.07 -5.19 8.04
CA ALA A 35 -3.24 -4.38 7.71
C ALA A 35 -4.48 -4.77 8.54
N LYS A 36 -4.74 -6.08 8.73
CA LYS A 36 -5.81 -6.57 9.61
C LYS A 36 -5.63 -6.12 11.05
N LEU A 37 -4.39 -6.18 11.57
CA LEU A 37 -4.09 -5.71 12.93
C LEU A 37 -4.32 -4.20 13.09
N ILE A 38 -3.82 -3.39 12.15
CA ILE A 38 -4.02 -1.94 12.15
C ILE A 38 -5.52 -1.61 12.06
N ALA A 39 -6.27 -2.30 11.21
CA ALA A 39 -7.71 -2.09 11.08
C ALA A 39 -8.46 -2.35 12.41
N VAL A 40 -8.06 -3.37 13.17
CA VAL A 40 -8.64 -3.65 14.49
C VAL A 40 -8.30 -2.54 15.48
N ILE A 41 -7.05 -2.08 15.53
CA ILE A 41 -6.61 -1.01 16.44
C ILE A 41 -7.36 0.28 16.14
N VAL A 42 -7.37 0.73 14.88
CA VAL A 42 -8.05 1.95 14.45
C VAL A 42 -9.56 1.85 14.71
N GLY A 43 -10.18 0.70 14.43
CA GLY A 43 -11.59 0.48 14.71
C GLY A 43 -11.92 0.57 16.19
N LEU A 44 -11.06 0.03 17.06
CA LEU A 44 -11.21 0.12 18.51
C LEU A 44 -11.06 1.56 19.01
N GLU A 45 -10.07 2.30 18.52
CA GLU A 45 -9.86 3.71 18.87
C GLU A 45 -11.08 4.56 18.48
N LEU A 46 -11.61 4.39 17.26
CA LEU A 46 -12.82 5.08 16.83
C LEU A 46 -14.04 4.71 17.68
N ALA A 47 -14.17 3.45 18.10
CA ALA A 47 -15.23 3.02 19.00
C ALA A 47 -15.11 3.70 20.39
N VAL A 48 -13.90 3.82 20.92
CA VAL A 48 -13.63 4.53 22.18
C VAL A 48 -13.98 6.02 22.03
N PHE A 49 -13.59 6.68 20.95
CA PHE A 49 -13.93 8.09 20.71
C PHE A 49 -15.44 8.30 20.61
N LYS A 50 -16.16 7.43 19.90
CA LYS A 50 -17.62 7.50 19.82
C LYS A 50 -18.28 7.29 21.18
N PHE A 51 -17.73 6.41 22.01
CA PHE A 51 -18.21 6.18 23.37
C PHE A 51 -18.00 7.42 24.26
N LEU A 52 -16.81 8.02 24.24
CA LEU A 52 -16.53 9.25 25.02
C LEU A 52 -17.37 10.43 24.55
N GLU A 53 -17.63 10.52 23.25
CA GLU A 53 -18.54 11.51 22.69
C GLU A 53 -19.97 11.31 23.20
N SER A 54 -20.47 10.06 23.27
CA SER A 54 -21.80 9.76 23.82
C SER A 54 -21.94 10.14 25.32
N ARG A 55 -20.81 10.18 26.04
CA ARG A 55 -20.75 10.57 27.46
C ARG A 55 -20.57 12.08 27.66
N GLY A 56 -20.43 12.86 26.58
CA GLY A 56 -20.16 14.29 26.64
C GLY A 56 -18.77 14.66 27.15
N ILE A 57 -17.83 13.70 27.18
CA ILE A 57 -16.46 13.91 27.67
C ILE A 57 -15.56 14.51 26.56
N LEU A 58 -15.87 14.21 25.30
CA LEU A 58 -15.13 14.62 24.12
C LEU A 58 -16.11 15.01 23.00
N SER A 59 -15.72 15.92 22.11
CA SER A 59 -16.43 16.16 20.85
C SER A 59 -15.56 15.73 19.68
N VAL A 60 -16.11 14.93 18.76
CA VAL A 60 -15.38 14.39 17.61
C VAL A 60 -15.93 15.02 16.34
N ASP A 61 -15.08 15.69 15.57
CA ASP A 61 -15.45 16.26 14.28
C ASP A 61 -15.42 15.18 13.19
N TRP A 62 -16.57 14.51 13.02
CA TRP A 62 -16.76 13.45 12.02
C TRP A 62 -16.64 13.93 10.57
N GLU A 63 -16.92 15.21 10.31
CA GLU A 63 -16.81 15.83 8.98
C GLU A 63 -15.34 15.93 8.57
N ARG A 64 -14.47 16.35 9.49
CA ARG A 64 -13.02 16.39 9.23
C ARG A 64 -12.40 15.01 9.10
N LEU A 65 -12.86 14.05 9.91
CA LEU A 65 -12.42 12.65 9.83
C LEU A 65 -12.75 12.04 8.45
N THR A 66 -13.99 12.17 8.00
CA THR A 66 -14.42 11.63 6.70
C THR A 66 -13.85 12.44 5.53
N GLY A 67 -13.81 13.77 5.63
CA GLY A 67 -13.22 14.64 4.62
C GLY A 67 -11.73 14.39 4.40
N GLY A 68 -10.98 14.02 5.44
CA GLY A 68 -9.59 13.57 5.30
C GLY A 68 -9.45 12.29 4.47
N LEU A 69 -10.35 11.33 4.66
CA LEU A 69 -10.38 10.08 3.89
C LEU A 69 -10.77 10.29 2.43
N VAL A 70 -11.77 11.14 2.18
CA VAL A 70 -12.22 11.49 0.82
C VAL A 70 -11.09 12.17 0.04
N LYS A 71 -10.44 13.18 0.63
CA LYS A 71 -9.29 13.86 0.01
C LYS A 71 -8.15 12.90 -0.30
N ALA A 72 -7.84 11.99 0.63
CA ALA A 72 -6.81 10.97 0.40
C ALA A 72 -7.17 10.05 -0.79
N THR A 73 -8.45 9.70 -0.93
CA THR A 73 -8.95 8.85 -2.02
C THR A 73 -8.97 9.60 -3.36
N GLU A 74 -9.37 10.88 -3.37
CA GLU A 74 -9.34 11.75 -4.55
C GLU A 74 -7.91 11.96 -5.06
N ASN A 75 -6.95 12.16 -4.16
CA ASN A 75 -5.53 12.27 -4.52
C ASN A 75 -5.02 10.98 -5.18
N ALA A 76 -5.43 9.82 -4.68
CA ALA A 76 -5.09 8.53 -5.29
C ALA A 76 -5.76 8.33 -6.66
N ALA A 77 -7.00 8.80 -6.84
CA ALA A 77 -7.78 8.67 -8.07
C ALA A 77 -7.31 9.62 -9.19
N THR A 78 -6.82 10.80 -8.83
CA THR A 78 -6.30 11.81 -9.77
C THR A 78 -4.90 11.49 -10.30
N GLY A 79 -4.32 10.34 -9.90
CA GLY A 79 -3.06 9.84 -10.41
C GLY A 79 -1.82 10.53 -9.84
N ALA A 80 -1.98 11.45 -8.89
CA ALA A 80 -0.88 11.99 -8.11
C ALA A 80 -0.49 10.94 -7.04
N PRO A 81 0.69 10.28 -7.15
CA PRO A 81 1.16 9.42 -6.08
C PRO A 81 1.30 10.31 -4.84
N PRO A 82 0.64 9.98 -3.70
CA PRO A 82 0.89 10.66 -2.44
C PRO A 82 2.39 10.78 -2.16
N ASP A 83 2.86 11.84 -1.51
CA ASP A 83 4.30 12.12 -1.31
C ASP A 83 5.10 10.96 -0.69
N TRP A 84 4.44 10.15 0.13
CA TRP A 84 5.03 8.94 0.71
C TRP A 84 5.16 7.81 -0.32
N ILE A 85 4.19 7.67 -1.24
CA ILE A 85 4.25 6.72 -2.36
C ILE A 85 5.34 7.15 -3.34
N SER A 86 5.45 8.43 -3.68
CA SER A 86 6.52 8.91 -4.58
C SER A 86 7.91 8.67 -3.98
N SER A 87 8.07 8.85 -2.67
CA SER A 87 9.31 8.54 -1.93
C SER A 87 9.65 7.04 -1.95
N ILE A 88 8.65 6.17 -1.73
CA ILE A 88 8.79 4.71 -1.82
C ILE A 88 9.12 4.28 -3.26
N LEU A 89 8.38 4.78 -4.25
CA LEU A 89 8.58 4.42 -5.66
C LEU A 89 9.96 4.85 -6.18
N SER A 90 10.47 6.00 -5.72
CA SER A 90 11.79 6.50 -6.11
C SER A 90 12.95 5.73 -5.45
N THR A 91 12.78 5.23 -4.22
CA THR A 91 13.80 4.39 -3.57
C THR A 91 13.70 2.90 -3.93
N LEU A 92 12.52 2.42 -4.34
CA LEU A 92 12.28 0.99 -4.54
C LEU A 92 12.16 0.56 -6.00
N SER A 93 12.08 1.50 -6.98
CA SER A 93 11.89 1.26 -8.43
C SER A 93 11.32 -0.14 -8.72
N ILE A 94 10.09 -0.33 -8.26
CA ILE A 94 9.52 -1.65 -8.01
C ILE A 94 9.43 -2.43 -9.32
N SER A 95 10.15 -3.54 -9.41
CA SER A 95 10.12 -4.40 -10.60
C SER A 95 8.71 -4.96 -10.80
N ALA A 96 8.25 -5.06 -12.06
CA ALA A 96 6.90 -5.54 -12.39
C ALA A 96 6.58 -6.92 -11.77
N GLY A 97 7.61 -7.75 -11.59
CA GLY A 97 7.54 -9.03 -10.89
C GLY A 97 7.17 -8.88 -9.43
N PHE A 98 7.81 -7.96 -8.70
CA PHE A 98 7.46 -7.68 -7.30
C PHE A 98 6.02 -7.22 -7.14
N SER A 99 5.56 -6.25 -7.93
CA SER A 99 4.18 -5.74 -7.82
C SER A 99 3.16 -6.86 -8.08
N GLY A 100 3.38 -7.69 -9.09
CA GLY A 100 2.52 -8.84 -9.38
C GLY A 100 2.51 -9.85 -8.24
N GLY A 101 3.69 -10.22 -7.73
CA GLY A 101 3.84 -11.09 -6.56
C GLY A 101 3.16 -10.54 -5.32
N PHE A 102 3.39 -9.26 -5.01
CA PHE A 102 2.82 -8.55 -3.87
C PHE A 102 1.31 -8.56 -3.89
N LEU A 103 0.68 -8.22 -5.01
CA LEU A 103 -0.78 -8.25 -5.13
C LEU A 103 -1.35 -9.66 -4.90
N VAL A 104 -0.69 -10.70 -5.44
CA VAL A 104 -1.13 -12.09 -5.24
C VAL A 104 -0.96 -12.52 -3.78
N GLY A 105 0.18 -12.22 -3.17
CA GLY A 105 0.47 -12.48 -1.77
C GLY A 105 -0.52 -11.77 -0.84
N PHE A 106 -0.74 -10.49 -1.10
CA PHE A 106 -1.71 -9.66 -0.39
C PHE A 106 -3.13 -10.20 -0.57
N LYS A 107 -3.54 -10.63 -1.77
CA LYS A 107 -4.87 -11.24 -1.95
C LYS A 107 -5.03 -12.51 -1.12
N LYS A 108 -4.00 -13.34 -0.99
CA LYS A 108 -4.03 -14.62 -0.26
C LYS A 108 -3.82 -14.53 1.27
N GLY A 109 -3.27 -13.45 1.82
CA GLY A 109 -3.06 -13.25 3.27
C GLY A 109 -4.33 -13.06 4.11
#